data_AF-A0A256ZYJ2-F1
#
_entry.id   AF-A0A256ZYJ2-F1
#
_cell.length_a   1.000
_cell.length_b   1.000
_cell.length_c   1.000
_cell.angle_alpha   90.00
_cell.angle_beta   90.00
_cell.angle_gamma   90.00
#
_symmetry.space_group_name_H-M   'P 1'
#
loop_
_entity.id
_entity.type
_entity.pdbx_description
1 polymer ?
#
loop_
_entity_poly.entity_id
_entity_poly.type
_entity_poly.pdbx_seq_one_letter_code
_entity_poly.pdbx_strand_id
1 'polypeptide(L)' 'SMLTELAKGKTIEEAKKISMKDISSSLGGLPPIKLHCSNLAADGLKAAIADYEKKKNNLNQKNK' A
#
# COMPACT_ATOMS: atom_id res chain seq x y z
N SER A 1 5.13 -2.79 -10.34
CA SER A 1 4.55 -1.44 -10.47
C SER A 1 5.28 -0.51 -9.48
N MET A 2 5.20 0.82 -9.64
CA MET A 2 5.93 1.75 -8.74
C MET A 2 5.54 1.56 -7.27
N LEU A 3 4.25 1.33 -7.02
CA LEU A 3 3.70 1.06 -5.70
C LEU A 3 4.34 -0.17 -5.03
N THR A 4 4.49 -1.27 -5.75
CA THR A 4 5.08 -2.50 -5.20
C THR A 4 6.58 -2.34 -4.92
N GLU A 5 7.28 -1.55 -5.72
CA GLU A 5 8.70 -1.22 -5.49
C GLU A 5 8.86 -0.31 -4.26
N LEU A 6 7.96 0.66 -4.08
CA LEU A 6 7.95 1.53 -2.90
C LEU A 6 7.59 0.79 -1.61
N ALA A 7 6.67 -0.17 -1.69
CA ALA A 7 6.28 -0.99 -0.55
C ALA A 7 7.30 -2.08 -0.20
N LYS A 8 8.13 -2.51 -1.16
CA LYS A 8 9.13 -3.57 -0.94
C LYS A 8 10.22 -3.08 0.02
N GLY A 9 10.48 -3.87 1.06
CA GLY A 9 11.51 -3.55 2.07
C GLY A 9 11.08 -2.56 3.15
N LYS A 10 9.86 -1.98 3.04
CA LYS A 10 9.25 -1.19 4.11
C LYS A 10 8.54 -2.07 5.12
N THR A 11 8.42 -1.57 6.35
CA THR A 11 7.58 -2.20 7.36
C THR A 11 6.09 -2.04 7.02
N ILE A 12 5.23 -2.86 7.62
CA ILE A 12 3.77 -2.75 7.44
C ILE A 12 3.26 -1.34 7.79
N GLU A 13 3.80 -0.73 8.84
CA GLU A 13 3.42 0.62 9.28
C GLU A 13 3.87 1.69 8.28
N GLU A 14 5.06 1.56 7.71
CA GLU A 14 5.53 2.44 6.66
C GLU A 14 4.72 2.26 5.36
N ALA A 15 4.41 1.01 4.99
CA ALA A 15 3.61 0.70 3.81
C ALA A 15 2.19 1.27 3.91
N LYS A 16 1.60 1.32 5.11
CA LYS A 16 0.31 1.99 5.39
C LYS A 16 0.35 3.50 5.18
N LYS A 17 1.51 4.13 5.42
CA LYS A 17 1.69 5.57 5.26
C LYS A 17 1.91 5.98 3.81
N ILE A 18 2.29 5.05 2.93
CA ILE A 18 2.44 5.31 1.50
C ILE A 18 1.14 5.86 0.95
N SER A 19 1.19 7.12 0.54
CA SER A 19 0.07 7.82 -0.06
C SER A 19 0.31 8.01 -1.54
N MET A 20 -0.77 8.31 -2.25
CA MET A 20 -0.73 8.74 -3.65
C MET A 20 0.40 9.74 -3.96
N LYS A 21 0.55 10.74 -3.08
CA LYS A 21 1.55 11.81 -3.23
C LYS A 21 2.98 11.27 -3.18
N ASP A 22 3.24 10.25 -2.38
CA ASP A 22 4.57 9.63 -2.29
C ASP A 22 4.89 8.87 -3.58
N ILE A 23 3.89 8.18 -4.14
CA ILE A 23 4.02 7.45 -5.41
C ILE A 23 4.25 8.43 -6.56
N SER A 24 3.46 9.51 -6.63
CA SER A 24 3.61 10.53 -7.68
C SER A 24 4.93 11.29 -7.58
N SER A 25 5.40 11.57 -6.36
CA SER A 25 6.69 12.23 -6.13
C SER A 25 7.85 11.31 -6.52
N SER A 26 7.75 10.02 -6.20
CA SER A 26 8.77 9.02 -6.59
C SER A 26 8.86 8.83 -8.10
N LEU A 27 7.77 9.07 -8.83
CA LEU A 27 7.73 9.02 -10.29
C LEU A 27 8.24 10.30 -10.97
N GLY A 28 8.73 11.29 -10.23
CA GLY A 28 9.18 12.57 -10.78
C GLY A 28 8.05 13.55 -11.09
N GLY A 29 6.87 13.33 -10.52
CA GLY A 29 5.66 14.12 -10.77
C GLY A 29 4.78 13.48 -11.84
N LEU A 30 3.52 13.20 -11.49
CA LEU A 30 2.50 12.77 -12.45
C LEU A 30 1.55 13.93 -12.75
N PRO A 31 1.23 14.20 -14.03
CA PRO A 31 0.23 15.20 -14.38
C PRO A 31 -1.13 14.85 -13.74
N PRO A 32 -1.90 15.85 -13.27
CA PRO A 32 -3.06 15.66 -12.40
C PRO A 32 -4.17 14.78 -13.02
N ILE A 33 -4.23 14.70 -14.34
CA ILE A 33 -5.18 13.86 -15.08
C ILE A 33 -4.93 12.35 -14.88
N LYS A 34 -3.69 11.93 -14.59
CA LYS A 34 -3.30 10.53 -14.33
C LYS A 34 -3.33 10.16 -12.86
N LEU A 35 -3.77 11.07 -11.98
CA LEU A 35 -3.94 10.78 -10.56
C LEU A 35 -5.08 9.78 -10.34
N HIS A 36 -6.22 9.87 -11.02
CA HIS A 36 -7.38 9.01 -10.71
C HIS A 36 -7.07 7.50 -10.65
N CYS A 37 -6.27 6.97 -11.59
CA CYS A 37 -5.87 5.56 -11.61
C CYS A 37 -4.99 5.13 -10.42
N SER A 38 -4.36 6.08 -9.74
CA SER A 38 -3.43 5.84 -8.63
C SER A 38 -4.16 5.75 -7.27
N ASN A 39 -5.39 6.28 -7.14
CA ASN A 39 -6.19 6.13 -5.92
C ASN A 39 -6.56 4.65 -5.69
N LEU A 40 -6.98 3.97 -6.77
CA LEU A 40 -7.31 2.54 -6.72
C LEU A 40 -6.12 1.70 -6.27
N ALA A 41 -4.90 2.08 -6.67
CA ALA A 41 -3.68 1.38 -6.27
C ALA A 41 -3.37 1.59 -4.77
N ALA A 42 -3.48 2.82 -4.28
CA ALA A 42 -3.27 3.14 -2.86
C ALA A 42 -4.32 2.45 -1.96
N ASP A 43 -5.59 2.46 -2.36
CA ASP A 43 -6.65 1.76 -1.62
C ASP A 43 -6.47 0.24 -1.67
N GLY A 44 -6.06 -0.31 -2.82
CA GLY A 44 -5.72 -1.72 -2.97
C GLY A 44 -4.60 -2.16 -2.03
N LEU A 45 -3.55 -1.34 -1.88
CA LEU A 45 -2.45 -1.64 -0.94
C LEU A 45 -2.95 -1.62 0.51
N LYS A 46 -3.74 -0.62 0.91
CA LYS A 46 -4.30 -0.54 2.26
C LYS A 46 -5.19 -1.74 2.57
N ALA A 47 -6.06 -2.13 1.63
CA ALA A 47 -6.92 -3.30 1.77
C ALA A 47 -6.10 -4.59 1.91
N ALA A 48 -5.05 -4.76 1.09
CA ALA A 48 -4.16 -5.92 1.17
C ALA A 48 -3.42 -5.99 2.52
N ILE A 49 -2.95 -4.85 3.04
CA ILE A 49 -2.31 -4.79 4.36
C ILE A 49 -3.31 -5.14 5.47
N ALA A 50 -4.53 -4.59 5.42
CA ALA A 50 -5.56 -4.89 6.41
C ALA A 50 -5.95 -6.37 6.40
N ASP A 51 -6.07 -6.99 5.22
CA ASP A 51 -6.30 -8.43 5.08
C ASP A 51 -5.14 -9.25 5.66
N TYR A 52 -3.89 -8.84 5.40
CA TYR A 52 -2.71 -9.49 5.97
C TYR A 52 -2.71 -9.44 7.52
N GLU A 53 -3.00 -8.28 8.12
CA GLU A 53 -3.11 -8.14 9.57
C GLU A 53 -4.25 -8.97 10.16
N LYS A 54 -5.40 -8.97 9.48
CA LYS A 54 -6.56 -9.78 9.88
C LYS A 54 -6.22 -11.27 9.82
N LYS A 55 -5.56 -11.73 8.77
CA LYS A 55 -5.10 -13.13 8.65
C LYS A 55 -4.06 -13.46 9.69
N LYS A 56 -3.08 -12.60 9.94
CA LYS A 56 -2.06 -12.79 10.99
C LYS A 56 -2.68 -12.93 12.38
N ASN A 57 -3.68 -12.11 12.71
CA ASN A 57 -4.43 -12.23 13.96
C ASN A 57 -5.28 -13.51 14.02
N ASN A 58 -5.93 -13.91 12.91
CA ASN A 58 -6.69 -15.17 12.85
C ASN A 58 -5.79 -16.43 12.89
N LEU A 59 -4.57 -16.37 12.34
CA LEU A 59 -3.55 -17.41 12.47
C LEU A 59 -3.11 -17.59 13.93
N ASN A 60 -3.01 -16.51 14.70
CA ASN A 60 -2.73 -16.59 16.14
C ASN A 60 -3.89 -17.17 16.96
N GLN A 61 -5.14 -17.08 16.47
CA GLN A 61 -6.32 -17.65 17.13
C GLN A 61 -6.56 -19.13 16.77
N LYS A 62 -6.14 -19.58 15.58
CA LYS A 62 -6.26 -21.00 15.15
C LYS A 62 -5.21 -21.94 15.77
N ASN A 63 -4.17 -21.39 16.41
CA ASN A 63 -3.10 -22.15 17.05
C ASN A 63 -3.19 -22.14 18.59
N LYS A 64 -4.38 -21.83 19.14
CA LYS A 64 -4.67 -21.88 20.56
C LYS A 64 -5.87 -22.78 20.79
#